data_AF-A0A928AA44-F1
#
_entry.id   AF-A0A928AA44-F1
#
_cell.length_a   1.000
_cell.length_b   1.000
_cell.length_c   1.000
_cell.angle_alpha   90.00
_cell.angle_beta   90.00
_cell.angle_gamma   90.00
#
_symmetry.space_group_name_H-M   'P 1'
#
loop_
_entity.id
_entity.type
_entity.pdbx_description
1 polymer ?
#
loop_
_entity_poly.entity_id
_entity_poly.type
_entity_poly.pdbx_seq_one_letter_code
_entity_poly.pdbx_strand_id
1 'polypeptide(L)'
;MILRKPYAFLIKHFKLIHLIMTICMGFLIYQTNALLEFFNDFINSSQVKIGIDVISSLFNSYSYIFAMAIIVISVIVFVLMSFKDKPRLYYVSIILGFCLLIGLYAYSISTIYKMQDGIVDERIIRAIRDFLNIIFIFQIYGVFISFVRFIGLDVKKFDFSQDVQELNITDNDNEEFEVNVEFDSHTLKRKLRRNYRSLKYYIVENKIILIGILIATISVCGVLVVRMVIKKDIIYTQGQIFSPTNYSVSILDSYLTQKDYRDNLIINKNEMLVVVKLKIKTVNKTSKFIYGKLALKIDDNKFYHTKEYASKLIDIGETYVNQILSDSYQEFILVYKIPAELQQSKMTMVYTDQVIKGMFEDKTDDIKISINPYNLDEVKNHDIINVGNNYIIGNGLLEGHELKINNVEINESFKINYNVCVKNNECYNFYELVKPILSGVSDKAVLKLNMDLMALENLQIDVKSLIMQFGSFEYEVDGIDKSSNINKMIETIHDDGNFYFEIKKELLDSNYLNLVIKVRDCVYKIKVK
;
A
#
# COMPACT_ATOMS: atom_id res chain seq x y z
N MET A 1 1.14 -62.30 9.08
CA MET A 1 1.72 -60.98 8.75
C MET A 1 2.26 -60.36 10.03
N ILE A 2 3.58 -60.33 10.22
CA ILE A 2 4.20 -59.70 11.41
C ILE A 2 4.24 -58.20 11.13
N LEU A 3 3.36 -57.43 11.76
CA LEU A 3 3.46 -55.97 11.78
C LEU A 3 4.78 -55.60 12.48
N ARG A 4 5.81 -55.28 11.69
CA ARG A 4 7.05 -54.72 12.22
C ARG A 4 6.69 -53.45 12.98
N LYS A 5 7.12 -53.36 14.23
CA LYS A 5 6.90 -52.22 15.12
C LYS A 5 7.21 -50.89 14.38
N PRO A 6 6.28 -49.91 14.36
CA PRO A 6 6.37 -48.71 13.49
C PRO A 6 7.61 -47.84 13.75
N TYR A 7 8.25 -48.00 14.90
CA TYR A 7 9.47 -47.29 15.29
C TYR A 7 10.76 -47.84 14.66
N ALA A 8 10.74 -49.00 13.99
CA ALA A 8 11.94 -49.56 13.35
C ALA A 8 12.51 -48.63 12.26
N PHE A 9 11.64 -47.93 11.54
CA PHE A 9 12.03 -46.92 10.55
C PHE A 9 12.76 -45.74 11.19
N LEU A 10 12.20 -45.17 12.27
CA LEU A 10 12.80 -44.05 13.01
C LEU A 10 14.17 -44.40 13.61
N ILE A 11 14.34 -45.63 14.08
CA ILE A 11 15.62 -46.12 14.60
C ILE A 11 16.64 -46.25 13.47
N LYS A 12 16.24 -46.82 12.32
CA LYS A 12 17.11 -46.97 11.14
C LYS A 12 17.60 -45.61 10.64
N HIS A 13 16.74 -44.60 10.66
CA HIS A 13 17.05 -43.24 10.17
C HIS A 13 17.39 -42.25 11.29
N PHE A 14 17.70 -42.71 12.50
CA PHE A 14 17.92 -41.85 13.65
C PHE A 14 19.00 -40.78 13.42
N LYS A 15 20.14 -41.17 12.81
CA LYS A 15 21.21 -40.23 12.46
C LYS A 15 20.74 -39.19 11.44
N LEU A 16 20.07 -39.63 10.37
CA LEU A 16 19.53 -38.75 9.34
C LEU A 16 18.52 -37.73 9.90
N ILE A 17 17.64 -38.16 10.82
CA ILE A 17 16.69 -37.28 11.50
C ILE A 17 17.43 -36.18 12.28
N HIS A 18 18.50 -36.52 12.98
CA HIS A 18 19.29 -35.54 13.74
C HIS A 18 20.13 -34.63 12.82
N LEU A 19 20.55 -35.12 11.64
CA LEU A 19 21.17 -34.28 10.62
C LEU A 19 20.21 -33.19 10.13
N ILE A 20 18.98 -33.59 9.76
CA ILE A 20 17.93 -32.66 9.30
C ILE A 20 17.62 -31.63 10.40
N MET A 21 17.48 -32.07 11.66
CA MET A 21 17.30 -31.16 12.79
C MET A 21 18.47 -30.19 12.94
N THR A 22 19.71 -30.67 12.83
CA THR A 22 20.92 -29.84 12.95
C THR A 22 20.95 -28.76 11.87
N ILE A 23 20.65 -29.10 10.62
CA ILE A 23 20.59 -28.14 9.51
C ILE A 23 19.49 -27.09 9.75
N CYS A 24 18.29 -27.52 10.14
CA CYS A 24 17.18 -26.60 10.44
C CYS A 24 17.53 -25.66 11.60
N MET A 25 18.14 -26.19 12.67
CA MET A 25 18.56 -25.38 13.81
C MET A 25 19.68 -24.40 13.44
N GLY A 26 20.64 -24.82 12.61
CA GLY A 26 21.71 -23.95 12.10
C GLY A 26 21.17 -22.76 11.30
N PHE A 27 20.18 -22.98 10.43
CA PHE A 27 19.48 -21.89 9.75
C PHE A 27 18.79 -20.93 10.73
N LEU A 28 18.16 -21.45 11.79
CA LEU A 28 17.47 -20.61 12.78
C LEU A 28 18.44 -19.80 13.63
N ILE A 29 19.65 -20.30 13.89
CA ILE A 29 20.73 -19.53 14.53
C ILE A 29 21.08 -18.33 13.67
N TYR A 30 21.31 -18.53 12.36
CA TYR A 30 21.60 -17.44 11.43
C TYR A 30 20.50 -16.35 11.47
N GLN A 31 19.23 -16.76 11.42
CA GLN A 31 18.11 -15.82 11.48
C GLN A 31 17.95 -15.13 12.84
N THR A 32 18.20 -15.84 13.94
CA THR A 32 18.18 -15.25 15.28
C THR A 32 19.29 -14.22 15.44
N ASN A 33 20.47 -14.50 14.87
CA ASN A 33 21.60 -13.58 14.88
C ASN A 33 21.30 -12.30 14.10
N ALA A 34 20.70 -12.39 12.91
CA ALA A 34 20.29 -11.22 12.13
C ALA A 34 19.34 -10.30 12.92
N LEU A 35 18.39 -10.88 13.68
CA LEU A 35 17.51 -10.12 14.57
C LEU A 35 18.25 -9.48 15.74
N LEU A 36 19.20 -10.20 16.32
CA LEU A 36 20.02 -9.69 17.41
C LEU A 36 20.88 -8.50 16.98
N GLU A 37 21.56 -8.61 15.84
CA GLU A 37 22.33 -7.53 15.23
C GLU A 37 21.45 -6.30 15.00
N PHE A 38 20.28 -6.47 14.40
CA PHE A 38 19.33 -5.38 14.21
C PHE A 38 18.93 -4.67 15.51
N PHE A 39 18.53 -5.41 16.56
CA PHE A 39 18.14 -4.78 17.82
C PHE A 39 19.34 -4.13 18.54
N ASN A 40 20.55 -4.70 18.41
CA ASN A 40 21.76 -4.09 18.93
C ASN A 40 22.06 -2.76 18.23
N ASP A 41 22.01 -2.74 16.90
CA ASP A 41 22.26 -1.55 16.09
C ASP A 41 21.20 -0.47 16.33
N PHE A 42 19.94 -0.87 16.52
CA PHE A 42 18.87 0.06 16.86
C PHE A 42 19.07 0.73 18.23
N ILE A 43 19.56 -0.02 19.23
CA ILE A 43 19.87 0.55 20.55
C ILE A 43 21.06 1.50 20.49
N ASN A 44 22.05 1.20 19.64
CA ASN A 44 23.30 1.95 19.52
C ASN A 44 23.18 3.19 18.61
N SER A 45 22.24 3.20 17.67
CA SER A 45 21.91 4.36 16.83
C SER A 45 20.87 5.24 17.54
N SER A 46 20.91 6.56 17.35
CA SER A 46 20.08 7.54 18.07
C SER A 46 18.60 7.53 17.65
N GLN A 47 17.92 6.38 17.85
CA GLN A 47 16.48 6.13 17.72
C GLN A 47 15.80 6.86 16.55
N VAL A 48 16.34 6.70 15.34
CA VAL A 48 15.70 7.20 14.12
C VAL A 48 14.56 6.25 13.73
N LYS A 49 13.49 6.79 13.13
CA LYS A 49 12.42 5.97 12.51
C LYS A 49 13.05 4.95 11.56
N ILE A 50 12.65 3.69 11.72
CA ILE A 50 13.17 2.58 10.92
C ILE A 50 12.50 2.61 9.54
N GLY A 51 13.27 2.36 8.49
CA GLY A 51 12.71 2.21 7.13
C GLY A 51 11.71 1.05 7.06
N ILE A 52 10.69 1.19 6.20
CA ILE A 52 9.59 0.23 6.09
C ILE A 52 10.07 -1.13 5.54
N ASP A 53 11.22 -1.17 4.84
CA ASP A 53 11.86 -2.36 4.27
C ASP A 53 12.58 -3.30 5.27
N VAL A 54 12.74 -2.91 6.54
CA VAL A 54 13.62 -3.67 7.45
C VAL A 54 13.03 -5.03 7.90
N ILE A 55 11.71 -5.20 7.84
CA ILE A 55 11.08 -6.47 8.26
C ILE A 55 11.33 -7.58 7.23
N SER A 56 11.30 -7.26 5.94
CA SER A 56 11.43 -8.25 4.87
C SER A 56 12.86 -8.80 4.77
N SER A 57 13.87 -8.00 5.16
CA SER A 57 15.26 -8.44 5.25
C SER A 57 15.56 -9.28 6.50
N LEU A 58 14.82 -9.07 7.59
CA LEU A 58 15.04 -9.76 8.87
C LEU A 58 14.22 -11.03 9.07
N PHE A 59 13.03 -11.12 8.45
CA PHE A 59 12.12 -12.24 8.64
C PHE A 59 11.83 -13.00 7.36
N ASN A 60 12.21 -14.27 7.37
CA ASN A 60 11.89 -15.23 6.32
C ASN A 60 10.80 -16.18 6.80
N SER A 61 9.75 -16.41 6.00
CA SER A 61 8.69 -17.39 6.30
C SER A 61 9.26 -18.80 6.56
N TYR A 62 10.41 -19.15 5.98
CA TYR A 62 11.10 -20.42 6.26
C TYR A 62 11.55 -20.55 7.74
N SER A 63 11.81 -19.44 8.44
CA SER A 63 12.15 -19.47 9.88
C SER A 63 11.02 -20.10 10.71
N TYR A 64 9.77 -19.78 10.38
CA TYR A 64 8.60 -20.34 11.07
C TYR A 64 8.36 -21.81 10.69
N ILE A 65 8.56 -22.14 9.42
CA ILE A 65 8.42 -23.52 8.91
C ILE A 65 9.46 -24.45 9.56
N PHE A 66 10.73 -24.05 9.59
CA PHE A 66 11.79 -24.87 10.19
C PHE A 66 11.65 -24.98 11.70
N ALA A 67 11.23 -23.93 12.41
CA ALA A 67 10.95 -24.02 13.85
C ALA A 67 9.81 -25.02 14.12
N MET A 68 8.74 -24.99 13.33
CA MET A 68 7.64 -25.96 13.43
C MET A 68 8.10 -27.39 13.09
N ALA A 69 8.91 -27.56 12.04
CA ALA A 69 9.45 -28.86 11.67
C ALA A 69 10.30 -29.48 12.79
N ILE A 70 11.13 -28.69 13.47
CA ILE A 70 11.92 -29.13 14.64
C ILE A 70 11.00 -29.59 15.77
N ILE A 71 9.92 -28.86 16.05
CA ILE A 71 8.94 -29.24 17.09
C ILE A 71 8.30 -30.59 16.73
N VAL A 72 7.79 -30.74 15.50
CA VAL A 72 7.13 -31.97 15.03
C VAL A 72 8.08 -33.16 15.10
N ILE A 73 9.30 -33.02 14.57
CA ILE A 73 10.33 -34.06 14.64
C ILE A 73 10.65 -34.40 16.10
N SER A 74 10.78 -33.40 16.96
CA SER A 74 11.08 -33.61 18.38
C SER A 74 9.96 -34.34 19.13
N VAL A 75 8.69 -34.08 18.79
CA VAL A 75 7.54 -34.84 19.32
C VAL A 75 7.62 -36.29 18.88
N ILE A 76 7.88 -36.55 17.59
CA ILE A 76 8.01 -37.92 17.05
C ILE A 76 9.13 -38.68 17.76
N VAL A 77 10.31 -38.06 17.94
CA VAL A 77 11.44 -38.70 18.61
C VAL A 77 11.23 -38.80 20.12
N PHE A 78 10.53 -37.87 20.76
CA PHE A 78 10.13 -37.98 22.17
C PHE A 78 9.25 -39.22 22.41
N VAL A 79 8.28 -39.47 21.54
CA VAL A 79 7.43 -40.66 21.61
C VAL A 79 8.29 -41.93 21.43
N LEU A 80 9.21 -41.93 20.46
CA LEU A 80 10.17 -43.01 20.27
C LEU A 80 10.99 -43.29 21.54
N MET A 81 11.55 -42.25 22.17
CA MET A 81 12.36 -42.40 23.39
C MET A 81 11.53 -42.87 24.58
N SER A 82 10.24 -42.48 24.64
CA SER A 82 9.30 -42.97 25.65
C SER A 82 9.10 -44.49 25.54
N PHE A 83 8.91 -45.01 24.34
CA PHE A 83 8.75 -46.45 24.11
C PHE A 83 10.03 -47.26 24.32
N LYS A 84 11.19 -46.60 24.38
CA LYS A 84 12.51 -47.24 24.51
C LYS A 84 13.15 -47.02 25.88
N ASP A 85 12.45 -46.39 26.82
CA ASP A 85 12.97 -46.02 28.14
C ASP A 85 14.32 -45.29 28.09
N LYS A 86 14.50 -44.45 27.06
CA LYS A 86 15.69 -43.61 26.84
C LYS A 86 15.47 -42.20 27.41
N PRO A 87 16.55 -41.41 27.64
CA PRO A 87 16.42 -40.05 28.18
C PRO A 87 15.60 -39.14 27.24
N ARG A 88 14.52 -38.57 27.77
CA ARG A 88 13.52 -37.76 27.04
C ARG A 88 13.67 -36.26 27.19
N LEU A 89 14.37 -35.83 28.24
CA LEU A 89 14.45 -34.44 28.68
C LEU A 89 14.90 -33.50 27.56
N TYR A 90 15.89 -33.91 26.78
CA TYR A 90 16.36 -33.14 25.62
C TYR A 90 15.24 -32.74 24.65
N TYR A 91 14.39 -33.69 24.24
CA TYR A 91 13.35 -33.42 23.25
C TYR A 91 12.24 -32.53 23.83
N VAL A 92 11.95 -32.66 25.13
CA VAL A 92 11.03 -31.75 25.82
C VAL A 92 11.60 -30.34 25.88
N SER A 93 12.89 -30.19 26.19
CA SER A 93 13.57 -28.90 26.17
C SER A 93 13.53 -28.26 24.78
N ILE A 94 13.81 -29.03 23.71
CA ILE A 94 13.74 -28.54 22.33
C ILE A 94 12.32 -28.09 21.97
N ILE A 95 11.28 -28.89 22.27
CA ILE A 95 9.89 -28.49 22.00
C ILE A 95 9.57 -27.15 22.67
N LEU A 96 9.87 -27.00 23.96
CA LEU A 96 9.58 -25.77 24.70
C LEU A 96 10.40 -24.58 24.18
N GLY A 97 11.70 -24.77 23.93
CA GLY A 97 12.56 -23.72 23.42
C GLY A 97 12.14 -23.22 22.04
N PHE A 98 11.79 -24.11 21.11
CA PHE A 98 11.33 -23.69 19.78
C PHE A 98 9.90 -23.13 19.78
N CYS A 99 9.03 -23.53 20.71
CA CYS A 99 7.75 -22.84 20.92
C CYS A 99 7.98 -21.38 21.39
N LEU A 100 8.90 -21.19 22.34
CA LEU A 100 9.27 -19.87 22.84
C LEU A 100 9.92 -19.02 21.75
N LEU A 101 10.76 -19.61 20.90
CA LEU A 101 11.35 -18.95 19.73
C LEU A 101 10.27 -18.40 18.77
N ILE A 102 9.26 -19.20 18.44
CA ILE A 102 8.14 -18.75 17.57
C ILE A 102 7.42 -17.56 18.20
N GLY A 103 7.15 -17.61 19.51
CA GLY A 103 6.55 -16.50 20.24
C GLY A 103 7.41 -15.23 20.22
N LEU A 104 8.72 -15.38 20.45
CA LEU A 104 9.67 -14.27 20.39
C LEU A 104 9.74 -13.65 18.99
N TYR A 105 9.82 -14.47 17.94
CA TYR A 105 9.81 -13.95 16.57
C TYR A 105 8.53 -13.17 16.25
N ALA A 106 7.37 -13.70 16.64
CA ALA A 106 6.10 -13.00 16.43
C ALA A 106 6.05 -11.66 17.19
N TYR A 107 6.57 -11.62 18.42
CA TYR A 107 6.62 -10.41 19.22
C TYR A 107 7.64 -9.38 18.67
N SER A 108 8.80 -9.84 18.19
CA SER A 108 9.80 -9.00 17.52
C SER A 108 9.21 -8.35 16.27
N ILE A 109 8.53 -9.10 15.41
CA ILE A 109 7.83 -8.54 14.22
C ILE A 109 6.84 -7.46 14.63
N SER A 110 5.95 -7.78 15.60
CA SER A 110 4.95 -6.83 16.06
C SER A 110 5.56 -5.53 16.59
N THR A 111 6.72 -5.63 17.24
CA THR A 111 7.43 -4.47 17.78
C THR A 111 8.07 -3.65 16.65
N ILE A 112 8.66 -4.30 15.65
CA ILE A 112 9.24 -3.59 14.50
C ILE A 112 8.15 -2.86 13.69
N TYR A 113 6.95 -3.44 13.53
CA TYR A 113 5.82 -2.71 12.94
C TYR A 113 5.48 -1.45 13.75
N LYS A 114 5.45 -1.54 15.09
CA LYS A 114 5.22 -0.35 15.93
C LYS A 114 6.33 0.70 15.80
N MET A 115 7.56 0.28 15.55
CA MET A 115 8.70 1.18 15.30
C MET A 115 8.60 1.92 13.95
N GLN A 116 7.85 1.39 12.99
CA GLN A 116 7.56 2.07 11.72
C GLN A 116 6.53 3.19 11.93
N ASP A 117 5.54 2.96 12.78
CA ASP A 117 4.45 3.91 13.04
C ASP A 117 4.78 4.94 14.13
N GLY A 118 5.76 4.67 14.99
CA GLY A 118 6.11 5.56 16.10
C GLY A 118 7.33 5.13 16.91
N ILE A 119 7.61 5.85 17.99
CA ILE A 119 8.72 5.54 18.90
C ILE A 119 8.27 4.45 19.89
N VAL A 120 9.06 3.39 20.02
CA VAL A 120 8.85 2.31 21.00
C VAL A 120 9.76 2.52 22.21
N ASP A 121 9.24 2.24 23.41
CA ASP A 121 10.00 2.32 24.66
C ASP A 121 11.25 1.43 24.60
N GLU A 122 12.41 2.03 24.86
CA GLU A 122 13.71 1.37 24.85
C GLU A 122 13.78 0.15 25.78
N ARG A 123 13.02 0.14 26.88
CA ARG A 123 12.95 -1.01 27.79
C ARG A 123 12.41 -2.26 27.10
N ILE A 124 11.42 -2.09 26.21
CA ILE A 124 10.83 -3.18 25.44
C ILE A 124 11.88 -3.75 24.47
N ILE A 125 12.64 -2.86 23.83
CA ILE A 125 13.66 -3.20 22.84
C ILE A 125 14.81 -3.98 23.47
N ARG A 126 15.33 -3.49 24.61
CA ARG A 126 16.37 -4.19 25.38
C ARG A 126 15.88 -5.55 25.86
N ALA A 127 14.63 -5.65 26.33
CA ALA A 127 14.04 -6.91 26.76
C ALA A 127 13.96 -7.93 25.61
N ILE A 128 13.52 -7.52 24.41
CA ILE A 128 13.48 -8.39 23.23
C ILE A 128 14.87 -8.91 22.89
N ARG A 129 15.87 -8.02 22.82
CA ARG A 129 17.27 -8.40 22.58
C ARG A 129 17.76 -9.42 23.61
N ASP A 130 17.51 -9.19 24.90
CA ASP A 130 18.00 -10.06 25.97
C ASP A 130 17.35 -11.45 25.89
N PHE A 131 16.05 -11.54 25.61
CA PHE A 131 15.37 -12.81 25.39
C PHE A 131 15.85 -13.52 24.11
N LEU A 132 16.13 -12.77 23.04
CA LEU A 132 16.73 -13.31 21.82
C LEU A 132 18.15 -13.86 22.08
N ASN A 133 18.95 -13.21 22.92
CA ASN A 133 20.28 -13.70 23.29
C ASN A 133 20.20 -15.01 24.08
N ILE A 134 19.25 -15.10 25.03
CA ILE A 134 19.02 -16.33 25.80
C ILE A 134 18.61 -17.49 24.88
N ILE A 135 17.68 -17.24 23.94
CA ILE A 135 17.23 -18.30 23.03
C ILE A 135 18.31 -18.67 22.01
N PHE A 136 19.15 -17.73 21.61
CA PHE A 136 20.29 -17.97 20.73
C PHE A 136 21.30 -18.95 21.38
N ILE A 137 21.67 -18.72 22.65
CA ILE A 137 22.54 -19.64 23.40
C ILE A 137 21.89 -21.03 23.50
N PHE A 138 20.57 -21.10 23.75
CA PHE A 138 19.83 -22.35 23.78
C PHE A 138 19.86 -23.08 22.41
N GLN A 139 19.75 -22.35 21.30
CA GLN A 139 19.86 -22.93 19.96
C GLN A 139 21.24 -23.51 19.68
N ILE A 140 22.32 -22.81 20.06
CA ILE A 140 23.70 -23.33 19.93
C ILE A 140 23.84 -24.66 20.67
N TYR A 141 23.34 -24.72 21.92
CA TYR A 141 23.33 -25.95 22.69
C TYR A 141 22.52 -27.07 22.01
N GLY A 142 21.36 -26.75 21.44
CA GLY A 142 20.53 -27.68 20.68
C GLY A 142 21.21 -28.22 19.42
N VAL A 143 21.91 -27.36 18.67
CA VAL A 143 22.72 -27.75 17.50
C VAL A 143 23.82 -28.71 17.93
N PHE A 144 24.59 -28.37 18.97
CA PHE A 144 25.68 -29.20 19.45
C PHE A 144 25.20 -30.61 19.81
N ILE A 145 24.12 -30.74 20.59
CA ILE A 145 23.60 -32.07 20.96
C ILE A 145 23.03 -32.81 19.76
N SER A 146 22.31 -32.14 18.87
CA SER A 146 21.78 -32.78 17.64
C SER A 146 22.91 -33.29 16.76
N PHE A 147 23.99 -32.53 16.64
CA PHE A 147 25.17 -32.88 15.86
C PHE A 147 25.92 -34.08 16.46
N VAL A 148 26.15 -34.09 17.77
CA VAL A 148 26.76 -35.25 18.48
C VAL A 148 25.95 -36.52 18.25
N ARG A 149 24.61 -36.43 18.30
CA ARG A 149 23.69 -37.56 18.05
C ARG A 149 23.66 -37.99 16.59
N PHE A 150 23.84 -37.05 15.65
CA PHE A 150 24.00 -37.35 14.23
C PHE A 150 25.26 -38.17 13.98
N ILE A 151 26.42 -37.72 14.49
CA ILE A 151 27.69 -38.47 14.33
C ILE A 151 27.59 -39.83 15.04
N GLY A 152 26.96 -39.85 16.22
CA GLY A 152 26.87 -41.01 17.09
C GLY A 152 28.05 -41.13 18.05
N LEU A 153 28.67 -40.00 18.40
CA LEU A 153 29.75 -39.93 19.40
C LEU A 153 29.18 -40.14 20.81
N ASP A 154 29.81 -41.04 21.57
CA ASP A 154 29.47 -41.28 22.98
C ASP A 154 30.36 -40.43 23.89
N VAL A 155 29.94 -39.19 24.15
CA VAL A 155 30.69 -38.21 24.96
C VAL A 155 30.96 -38.71 26.39
N LYS A 156 30.21 -39.69 26.89
CA LYS A 156 30.46 -40.30 28.22
C LYS A 156 31.66 -41.24 28.26
N LYS A 157 32.15 -41.68 27.09
CA LYS A 157 33.36 -42.50 26.97
C LYS A 157 34.60 -41.67 26.61
N PHE A 158 34.46 -40.34 26.58
CA PHE A 158 35.55 -39.41 26.28
C PHE A 158 36.24 -39.05 27.60
N ASP A 159 37.37 -39.70 27.89
CA ASP A 159 38.11 -39.51 29.14
C ASP A 159 39.28 -38.54 28.94
N PHE A 160 39.03 -37.25 29.19
CA PHE A 160 40.07 -36.22 29.16
C PHE A 160 41.20 -36.47 30.17
N SER A 161 40.99 -37.30 31.19
CA SER A 161 42.03 -37.60 32.18
C SER A 161 43.14 -38.49 31.63
N GLN A 162 42.83 -39.36 30.66
CA GLN A 162 43.85 -40.15 29.96
C GLN A 162 44.63 -39.29 28.95
N ASP A 163 43.96 -38.38 28.24
CA ASP A 163 44.60 -37.52 27.23
C ASP A 163 45.50 -36.42 27.87
N VAL A 164 45.22 -35.98 29.10
CA VAL A 164 46.09 -35.04 29.85
C VAL A 164 47.32 -35.74 30.42
N GLN A 165 47.22 -37.03 30.79
CA GLN A 165 48.38 -37.82 31.24
C GLN A 165 49.35 -38.16 30.11
N GLU A 166 48.90 -38.14 28.85
CA GLU A 166 49.78 -38.22 27.66
C GLU A 166 50.51 -36.91 27.32
N LEU A 167 50.13 -35.80 27.96
CA LEU A 167 50.82 -34.51 27.85
C LEU A 167 51.65 -34.27 29.12
N ASN A 168 52.90 -34.72 29.08
CA ASN A 168 53.91 -34.51 30.13
C ASN A 168 53.91 -33.06 30.67
N ILE A 169 53.35 -32.87 31.87
CA ILE A 169 53.64 -31.70 32.70
C ILE A 169 54.33 -32.25 33.95
N THR A 170 55.63 -32.00 34.01
CA THR A 170 56.49 -32.33 35.16
C THR A 170 56.10 -31.50 36.37
N ASP A 171 55.88 -32.20 37.49
CA ASP A 171 55.68 -31.67 38.83
C ASP A 171 56.95 -30.94 39.33
N ASN A 172 57.07 -29.64 39.09
CA ASN A 172 57.95 -28.79 39.90
C ASN A 172 57.39 -27.37 39.99
N ASP A 173 56.90 -27.08 41.20
CA ASP A 173 56.50 -25.79 41.79
C ASP A 173 55.01 -25.70 42.14
N ASN A 174 54.58 -26.64 42.99
CA ASN A 174 53.38 -26.49 43.83
C ASN A 174 53.72 -25.59 45.03
N GLU A 175 53.63 -24.28 44.87
CA GLU A 175 53.34 -23.41 46.02
C GLU A 175 51.83 -23.47 46.30
N GLU A 176 51.47 -24.27 47.30
CA GLU A 176 50.12 -24.31 47.86
C GLU A 176 49.84 -23.00 48.61
N PHE A 177 48.93 -22.17 48.08
CA PHE A 177 48.20 -21.20 48.88
C PHE A 177 46.81 -21.76 49.20
N GLU A 178 46.59 -22.18 50.45
CA GLU A 178 45.25 -22.49 50.96
C GLU A 178 44.45 -21.19 51.12
N VAL A 179 43.63 -20.88 50.11
CA VAL A 179 42.52 -19.95 50.29
C VAL A 179 41.32 -20.75 50.79
N ASN A 180 41.10 -20.77 52.10
CA ASN A 180 39.89 -21.30 52.72
C ASN A 180 38.69 -20.38 52.40
N VAL A 181 38.16 -20.49 51.18
CA VAL A 181 36.83 -19.98 50.85
C VAL A 181 35.82 -21.01 51.36
N GLU A 182 35.27 -20.77 52.56
CA GLU A 182 34.22 -21.59 53.15
C GLU A 182 32.88 -21.36 52.40
N PHE A 183 32.82 -21.79 51.14
CA PHE A 183 31.61 -21.81 50.35
C PHE A 183 30.82 -23.05 50.77
N ASP A 184 29.73 -22.86 51.52
CA ASP A 184 28.86 -23.96 51.96
C ASP A 184 28.09 -24.57 50.77
N SER A 185 28.83 -25.32 49.95
CA SER A 185 28.31 -26.03 48.80
C SER A 185 27.30 -27.08 49.21
N HIS A 186 27.34 -27.54 50.47
CA HIS A 186 26.43 -28.55 51.01
C HIS A 186 25.02 -27.99 51.19
N THR A 187 24.85 -26.78 51.73
CA THR A 187 23.52 -26.17 51.82
C THR A 187 22.96 -25.79 50.45
N LEU A 188 23.78 -25.29 49.52
CA LEU A 188 23.36 -24.98 48.15
C LEU A 188 22.94 -26.24 47.38
N LYS A 189 23.79 -27.29 47.39
CA LYS A 189 23.47 -28.60 46.78
C LYS A 189 22.21 -29.20 47.41
N ARG A 190 22.02 -29.07 48.73
CA ARG A 190 20.82 -29.54 49.43
C ARG A 190 19.57 -28.79 48.99
N LYS A 191 19.63 -27.46 48.86
CA LYS A 191 18.51 -26.62 48.40
C LYS A 191 18.13 -26.93 46.95
N LEU A 192 19.12 -27.10 46.06
CA LEU A 192 18.91 -27.50 44.67
C LEU A 192 18.28 -28.91 44.56
N ARG A 193 18.80 -29.88 45.32
CA ARG A 193 18.24 -31.25 45.35
C ARG A 193 16.80 -31.25 45.89
N ARG A 194 16.51 -30.45 46.92
CA ARG A 194 15.15 -30.31 47.47
C ARG A 194 14.19 -29.74 46.42
N ASN A 195 14.58 -28.66 45.75
CA ASN A 195 13.78 -28.03 44.71
C ASN A 195 13.58 -28.94 43.49
N TYR A 196 14.61 -29.70 43.11
CA TYR A 196 14.50 -30.71 42.05
C TYR A 196 13.50 -31.80 42.41
N ARG A 197 13.53 -32.30 43.66
CA ARG A 197 12.57 -33.30 44.14
C ARG A 197 11.15 -32.76 44.16
N SER A 198 10.93 -31.54 44.68
CA SER A 198 9.59 -30.95 44.71
C SER A 198 9.05 -30.72 43.30
N LEU A 199 9.89 -30.27 42.36
CA LEU A 199 9.52 -30.09 40.96
C LEU A 199 9.23 -31.43 40.28
N LYS A 200 10.00 -32.49 40.59
CA LYS A 200 9.73 -33.85 40.12
C LYS A 200 8.37 -34.35 40.60
N TYR A 201 8.06 -34.18 41.90
CA TYR A 201 6.76 -34.61 42.45
C TYR A 201 5.61 -33.84 41.81
N TYR A 202 5.74 -32.52 41.66
CA TYR A 202 4.75 -31.69 41.00
C TYR A 202 4.47 -32.13 39.55
N ILE A 203 5.51 -32.46 38.78
CA ILE A 203 5.35 -32.97 37.40
C ILE A 203 4.65 -34.32 37.36
N VAL A 204 5.00 -35.23 38.27
CA VAL A 204 4.41 -36.58 38.32
C VAL A 204 2.93 -36.50 38.72
N GLU A 205 2.60 -35.65 39.68
CA GLU A 205 1.25 -35.43 40.18
C GLU A 205 0.36 -34.75 39.13
N ASN A 206 0.87 -33.71 38.46
CA ASN A 206 0.12 -32.90 37.49
C ASN A 206 0.34 -33.31 36.03
N LYS A 207 0.78 -34.54 35.77
CA LYS A 207 1.22 -34.99 34.44
C LYS A 207 0.17 -34.75 33.33
N ILE A 208 -1.13 -34.94 33.64
CA ILE A 208 -2.22 -34.78 32.68
C ILE A 208 -2.42 -33.30 32.32
N ILE A 209 -2.44 -32.42 33.33
CA ILE A 209 -2.58 -30.97 33.15
C ILE A 209 -1.40 -30.42 32.35
N LEU A 210 -0.18 -30.85 32.66
CA LEU A 210 1.03 -30.43 31.96
C LEU A 210 1.05 -30.88 30.49
N ILE A 211 0.56 -32.09 30.19
CA ILE A 211 0.39 -32.56 28.81
C ILE A 211 -0.65 -31.70 28.08
N GLY A 212 -1.76 -31.35 28.73
CA GLY A 212 -2.78 -30.45 28.17
C GLY A 212 -2.22 -29.07 27.83
N ILE A 213 -1.45 -28.46 28.72
CA ILE A 213 -0.77 -27.18 28.49
C ILE A 213 0.21 -27.27 27.32
N LEU A 214 0.98 -28.36 27.23
CA LEU A 214 1.92 -28.58 26.14
C LEU A 214 1.21 -28.66 24.78
N ILE A 215 0.12 -29.42 24.69
CA ILE A 215 -0.68 -29.53 23.46
C ILE A 215 -1.24 -28.16 23.08
N ALA A 216 -1.85 -27.44 24.03
CA ALA A 216 -2.37 -26.10 23.78
C ALA A 216 -1.28 -25.13 23.28
N THR A 217 -0.08 -25.19 23.88
CA THR A 217 1.07 -24.37 23.46
C THR A 217 1.47 -24.68 22.01
N ILE A 218 1.57 -25.96 21.65
CA ILE A 218 1.88 -26.39 20.27
C ILE A 218 0.79 -25.92 19.30
N SER A 219 -0.49 -26.02 19.68
CA SER A 219 -1.61 -25.54 18.85
C SER A 219 -1.56 -24.02 18.62
N VAL A 220 -1.27 -23.23 19.67
CA VAL A 220 -1.08 -21.78 19.55
C VAL A 220 0.08 -21.46 18.61
N CYS A 221 1.23 -22.13 18.76
CA CYS A 221 2.34 -22.01 17.82
C CYS A 221 1.92 -22.34 16.39
N GLY A 222 1.11 -23.38 16.18
CA GLY A 222 0.55 -23.73 14.87
C GLY A 222 -0.25 -22.60 14.24
N VAL A 223 -1.17 -21.99 15.00
CA VAL A 223 -1.97 -20.84 14.52
C VAL A 223 -1.08 -19.64 14.20
N LEU A 224 -0.08 -19.34 15.03
CA LEU A 224 0.88 -18.26 14.77
C LEU A 224 1.65 -18.49 13.47
N VAL A 225 2.12 -19.71 13.22
CA VAL A 225 2.82 -20.06 11.97
C VAL A 225 1.90 -19.90 10.76
N VAL A 226 0.65 -20.39 10.84
CA VAL A 226 -0.31 -20.25 9.73
C VAL A 226 -0.55 -18.78 9.39
N ARG A 227 -0.74 -17.92 10.41
CA ARG A 227 -0.91 -16.48 10.20
C ARG A 227 0.32 -15.81 9.59
N MET A 228 1.52 -16.23 9.96
CA MET A 228 2.77 -15.66 9.46
C MET A 228 3.16 -16.14 8.06
N VAL A 229 2.74 -17.35 7.68
CA VAL A 229 3.02 -17.93 6.35
C VAL A 229 1.98 -17.50 5.33
N ILE A 230 0.70 -17.47 5.70
CA ILE A 230 -0.39 -17.04 4.82
C ILE A 230 -0.56 -15.54 4.97
N LYS A 231 0.19 -14.75 4.19
CA LYS A 231 -0.15 -13.34 3.96
C LYS A 231 -1.49 -13.30 3.21
N LYS A 232 -2.49 -12.62 3.78
CA LYS A 232 -3.75 -12.37 3.07
C LYS A 232 -3.52 -11.20 2.11
N ASP A 233 -3.57 -11.47 0.81
CA ASP A 233 -3.58 -10.42 -0.22
C ASP A 233 -4.86 -9.59 -0.03
N ILE A 234 -4.72 -8.38 0.52
CA ILE A 234 -5.83 -7.42 0.61
C ILE A 234 -5.94 -6.75 -0.76
N ILE A 235 -7.12 -6.84 -1.37
CA ILE A 235 -7.47 -6.07 -2.56
C ILE A 235 -8.31 -4.89 -2.09
N TYR A 236 -7.76 -3.68 -2.25
CA TYR A 236 -8.45 -2.44 -1.93
C TYR A 236 -9.45 -2.09 -3.04
N THR A 237 -10.45 -1.27 -2.72
CA THR A 237 -11.38 -0.68 -3.68
C THR A 237 -11.14 0.83 -3.81
N GLN A 238 -11.74 1.45 -4.82
CA GLN A 238 -11.75 2.91 -4.98
C GLN A 238 -12.29 3.60 -3.70
N GLY A 239 -11.73 4.76 -3.37
CA GLY A 239 -11.97 5.51 -2.15
C GLY A 239 -11.21 5.04 -0.91
N GLN A 240 -10.63 3.82 -0.91
CA GLN A 240 -9.87 3.33 0.24
C GLN A 240 -8.42 3.85 0.21
N ILE A 241 -7.97 4.32 1.38
CA ILE A 241 -6.59 4.74 1.60
C ILE A 241 -5.72 3.50 1.81
N PHE A 242 -4.64 3.40 1.05
CA PHE A 242 -3.54 2.48 1.25
C PHE A 242 -2.23 3.26 1.46
N SER A 243 -1.31 2.68 2.23
CA SER A 243 -0.08 3.35 2.66
C SER A 243 1.14 2.57 2.20
N PRO A 244 1.57 2.73 0.93
CA PRO A 244 2.86 2.22 0.51
C PRO A 244 4.00 2.96 1.20
N THR A 245 5.21 2.41 1.14
CA THR A 245 6.40 3.00 1.77
C THR A 245 6.57 4.47 1.36
N ASN A 246 6.50 5.37 2.35
CA ASN A 246 6.60 6.84 2.27
C ASN A 246 5.35 7.62 1.81
N TYR A 247 4.26 6.98 1.43
CA TYR A 247 3.08 7.68 0.90
C TYR A 247 1.80 7.23 1.59
N SER A 248 0.79 8.09 1.55
CA SER A 248 -0.60 7.69 1.77
C SER A 248 -1.37 8.03 0.50
N VAL A 249 -1.94 7.01 -0.12
CA VAL A 249 -2.52 7.06 -1.46
C VAL A 249 -3.96 6.54 -1.41
N SER A 250 -4.84 7.15 -2.18
CA SER A 250 -6.18 6.63 -2.46
C SER A 250 -6.46 6.80 -3.95
N ILE A 251 -7.01 5.78 -4.58
CA ILE A 251 -7.57 5.92 -5.93
C ILE A 251 -9.00 6.41 -5.75
N LEU A 252 -9.30 7.62 -6.19
CA LEU A 252 -10.63 8.22 -6.07
C LEU A 252 -11.55 7.63 -7.13
N ASP A 253 -11.19 7.85 -8.39
CA ASP A 253 -12.01 7.50 -9.55
C ASP A 253 -11.15 6.99 -10.70
N SER A 254 -11.81 6.39 -11.69
CA SER A 254 -11.16 5.92 -12.91
C SER A 254 -12.09 6.09 -14.10
N TYR A 255 -11.54 6.43 -15.26
CA TYR A 255 -12.30 6.77 -16.46
C TYR A 255 -11.71 6.12 -17.71
N LEU A 256 -12.55 5.89 -18.73
CA LEU A 256 -12.15 5.51 -20.08
C LEU A 256 -12.45 6.65 -21.05
N THR A 257 -11.49 7.01 -21.91
CA THR A 257 -11.76 7.89 -23.05
C THR A 257 -10.78 7.67 -24.22
N GLN A 258 -11.21 7.99 -25.44
CA GLN A 258 -10.39 8.15 -26.65
C GLN A 258 -10.28 9.62 -27.07
N LYS A 259 -10.95 10.52 -26.33
CA LYS A 259 -11.18 11.90 -26.74
C LYS A 259 -10.57 12.89 -25.77
N ASP A 260 -10.33 14.11 -26.24
CA ASP A 260 -10.02 15.24 -25.35
C ASP A 260 -11.28 15.90 -24.78
N TYR A 261 -11.06 16.89 -23.92
CA TYR A 261 -12.13 17.69 -23.30
C TYR A 261 -13.02 18.44 -24.32
N ARG A 262 -12.61 18.53 -25.60
CA ARG A 262 -13.37 19.13 -26.70
C ARG A 262 -13.99 18.09 -27.64
N ASP A 263 -14.08 16.84 -27.19
CA ASP A 263 -14.65 15.71 -27.94
C ASP A 263 -13.85 15.33 -29.21
N ASN A 264 -12.61 15.82 -29.37
CA ASN A 264 -11.76 15.41 -30.49
C ASN A 264 -11.10 14.08 -30.17
N LEU A 265 -11.08 13.16 -31.14
CA LEU A 265 -10.34 11.92 -31.04
C LEU A 265 -8.82 12.22 -30.94
N ILE A 266 -8.17 11.77 -29.86
CA ILE A 266 -6.75 12.02 -29.58
C ILE A 266 -5.88 10.76 -29.66
N ILE A 267 -6.50 9.61 -29.85
CA ILE A 267 -5.84 8.32 -29.91
C ILE A 267 -6.43 7.47 -31.04
N ASN A 268 -5.70 6.44 -31.49
CA ASN A 268 -6.21 5.52 -32.50
C ASN A 268 -7.46 4.80 -32.01
N LYS A 269 -8.38 4.50 -32.93
CA LYS A 269 -9.64 3.80 -32.60
C LYS A 269 -9.45 2.42 -31.95
N ASN A 270 -8.30 1.79 -32.17
CA ASN A 270 -7.95 0.48 -31.60
C ASN A 270 -7.30 0.58 -30.21
N GLU A 271 -7.10 1.78 -29.68
CA GLU A 271 -6.49 2.05 -28.39
C GLU A 271 -7.47 2.81 -27.50
N MET A 272 -7.32 2.70 -26.19
CA MET A 272 -8.14 3.36 -25.18
C MET A 272 -7.25 3.98 -24.11
N LEU A 273 -7.65 5.12 -23.55
CA LEU A 273 -7.01 5.67 -22.36
C LEU A 273 -7.79 5.27 -21.12
N VAL A 274 -7.07 4.77 -20.11
CA VAL A 274 -7.55 4.63 -18.74
C VAL A 274 -6.96 5.76 -17.92
N VAL A 275 -7.81 6.63 -17.39
CA VAL A 275 -7.40 7.77 -16.57
C VAL A 275 -7.73 7.44 -15.11
N VAL A 276 -6.73 7.43 -14.24
CA VAL A 276 -6.87 7.10 -12.83
C VAL A 276 -6.65 8.37 -12.01
N LYS A 277 -7.69 8.81 -11.28
CA LYS A 277 -7.62 9.94 -10.35
C LYS A 277 -7.18 9.43 -8.98
N LEU A 278 -6.10 9.98 -8.46
CA LEU A 278 -5.53 9.58 -7.17
C LEU A 278 -5.34 10.78 -6.26
N LYS A 279 -5.52 10.54 -4.97
CA LYS A 279 -5.23 11.46 -3.88
C LYS A 279 -4.02 10.94 -3.11
N ILE A 280 -2.99 11.76 -2.99
CA ILE A 280 -1.70 11.35 -2.42
C ILE A 280 -1.12 12.43 -1.52
N LYS A 281 -0.46 11.99 -0.44
CA LYS A 281 0.44 12.82 0.36
C LYS A 281 1.71 12.05 0.70
N THR A 282 2.79 12.78 0.98
CA THR A 282 4.01 12.16 1.52
C THR A 282 3.94 12.06 3.04
N VAL A 283 4.42 10.95 3.58
CA VAL A 283 4.60 10.75 5.04
C VAL A 283 5.94 11.35 5.49
N ASN A 284 6.95 11.30 4.62
CA ASN A 284 8.26 11.90 4.85
C ASN A 284 8.39 13.18 4.01
N LYS A 285 8.65 14.33 4.64
CA LYS A 285 8.79 15.61 3.92
C LYS A 285 9.84 15.46 2.81
N THR A 286 9.50 15.95 1.60
CA THR A 286 10.34 16.02 0.38
C THR A 286 10.53 14.78 -0.49
N SER A 287 9.58 13.83 -0.52
CA SER A 287 9.64 12.71 -1.47
C SER A 287 8.84 12.98 -2.76
N LYS A 288 9.37 12.53 -3.91
CA LYS A 288 8.62 12.46 -5.17
C LYS A 288 7.92 11.12 -5.26
N PHE A 289 6.68 11.09 -5.71
CA PHE A 289 5.98 9.84 -5.97
C PHE A 289 6.68 9.01 -7.06
N ILE A 290 7.08 7.79 -6.72
CA ILE A 290 7.63 6.82 -7.67
C ILE A 290 6.47 6.11 -8.38
N TYR A 291 5.79 6.83 -9.27
CA TYR A 291 4.66 6.31 -10.04
C TYR A 291 5.03 5.13 -10.96
N GLY A 292 6.32 4.92 -11.27
CA GLY A 292 6.78 3.78 -12.06
C GLY A 292 6.53 2.44 -11.38
N LYS A 293 6.30 2.44 -10.06
CA LYS A 293 5.88 1.28 -9.27
C LYS A 293 4.38 0.99 -9.37
N LEU A 294 3.58 1.90 -9.92
CA LEU A 294 2.13 1.79 -10.06
C LEU A 294 1.74 1.41 -11.49
N ALA A 295 1.50 0.11 -11.69
CA ALA A 295 1.06 -0.42 -12.98
C ALA A 295 -0.45 -0.66 -12.99
N LEU A 296 -1.07 -0.49 -14.16
CA LEU A 296 -2.40 -0.99 -14.45
C LEU A 296 -2.26 -2.43 -14.94
N LYS A 297 -2.78 -3.39 -14.19
CA LYS A 297 -2.83 -4.80 -14.58
C LYS A 297 -4.20 -5.12 -15.18
N ILE A 298 -4.20 -5.67 -16.38
CA ILE A 298 -5.37 -6.23 -17.05
C ILE A 298 -4.99 -7.61 -17.54
N ASP A 299 -5.71 -8.63 -17.11
CA ASP A 299 -5.36 -10.03 -17.32
C ASP A 299 -3.90 -10.30 -16.87
N ASP A 300 -3.02 -10.73 -17.78
CA ASP A 300 -1.59 -10.94 -17.49
C ASP A 300 -0.68 -9.77 -17.90
N ASN A 301 -1.25 -8.74 -18.51
CA ASN A 301 -0.51 -7.59 -19.03
C ASN A 301 -0.40 -6.47 -17.99
N LYS A 302 0.77 -5.82 -17.94
CA LYS A 302 1.02 -4.62 -17.15
C LYS A 302 1.20 -3.42 -18.07
N PHE A 303 0.39 -2.39 -17.85
CA PHE A 303 0.46 -1.11 -18.53
C PHE A 303 1.01 -0.05 -17.58
N TYR A 304 1.84 0.85 -18.10
CA TYR A 304 2.43 1.93 -17.34
C TYR A 304 1.90 3.27 -17.83
N HIS A 305 1.86 4.23 -16.91
CA HIS A 305 1.36 5.56 -17.18
C HIS A 305 2.20 6.28 -18.27
N THR A 306 1.57 7.23 -18.95
CA THR A 306 2.17 8.13 -19.94
C THR A 306 1.77 9.57 -19.64
N LYS A 307 2.61 10.53 -20.03
CA LYS A 307 2.35 11.98 -19.91
C LYS A 307 1.91 12.61 -21.23
N GLU A 308 1.88 11.84 -22.31
CA GLU A 308 1.58 12.30 -23.68
C GLU A 308 0.25 13.08 -23.77
N TYR A 309 -0.74 12.68 -22.97
CA TYR A 309 -2.11 13.22 -23.01
C TYR A 309 -2.41 14.24 -21.91
N ALA A 310 -1.40 14.72 -21.17
CA ALA A 310 -1.60 15.58 -20.00
C ALA A 310 -2.42 16.85 -20.31
N SER A 311 -2.13 17.52 -21.43
CA SER A 311 -2.84 18.74 -21.85
C SER A 311 -4.21 18.48 -22.47
N LYS A 312 -4.56 17.22 -22.73
CA LYS A 312 -5.81 16.80 -23.39
C LYS A 312 -6.90 16.37 -22.40
N LEU A 313 -6.55 16.18 -21.14
CA LEU A 313 -7.42 15.63 -20.08
C LEU A 313 -7.50 16.55 -18.86
N ILE A 314 -7.29 17.86 -19.07
CA ILE A 314 -7.28 18.88 -18.02
C ILE A 314 -8.63 19.03 -17.30
N ASP A 315 -9.71 18.60 -17.95
CA ASP A 315 -11.06 18.57 -17.42
C ASP A 315 -11.26 17.48 -16.35
N ILE A 316 -10.44 16.44 -16.37
CA ILE A 316 -10.50 15.33 -15.40
C ILE A 316 -9.61 15.63 -14.17
N GLY A 317 -8.46 16.28 -14.39
CA GLY A 317 -7.59 16.74 -13.31
C GLY A 317 -6.14 17.02 -13.73
N GLU A 318 -5.32 17.45 -12.77
CA GLU A 318 -3.91 17.76 -13.01
C GLU A 318 -3.09 16.48 -13.18
N THR A 319 -2.34 16.36 -14.29
CA THR A 319 -1.47 15.19 -14.49
C THR A 319 -0.25 15.26 -13.58
N TYR A 320 0.10 14.15 -12.91
CA TYR A 320 1.32 14.10 -12.13
C TYR A 320 2.56 14.16 -13.03
N VAL A 321 3.35 15.22 -12.89
CA VAL A 321 4.51 15.52 -13.73
C VAL A 321 5.85 15.33 -13.02
N ASN A 322 5.87 14.64 -11.86
CA ASN A 322 7.07 14.42 -11.02
C ASN A 322 7.43 15.59 -10.10
N GLN A 323 6.41 16.36 -9.67
CA GLN A 323 6.54 17.38 -8.63
C GLN A 323 6.81 16.76 -7.25
N ILE A 324 7.37 17.55 -6.32
CA ILE A 324 7.56 17.13 -4.94
C ILE A 324 6.20 17.12 -4.24
N LEU A 325 5.92 16.06 -3.48
CA LEU A 325 4.68 15.95 -2.71
C LEU A 325 4.76 16.73 -1.40
N SER A 326 3.61 17.28 -1.01
CA SER A 326 3.39 17.88 0.30
C SER A 326 2.91 16.85 1.33
N ASP A 327 2.96 17.22 2.61
CA ASP A 327 2.37 16.45 3.72
C ASP A 327 0.83 16.62 3.79
N SER A 328 0.27 17.50 2.97
CA SER A 328 -1.17 17.61 2.70
C SER A 328 -1.57 16.76 1.49
N TYR A 329 -2.84 16.32 1.45
CA TYR A 329 -3.33 15.57 0.31
C TYR A 329 -3.45 16.44 -0.94
N GLN A 330 -2.89 15.94 -2.03
CA GLN A 330 -2.95 16.53 -3.35
C GLN A 330 -3.59 15.52 -4.31
N GLU A 331 -4.34 16.01 -5.29
CA GLU A 331 -5.00 15.17 -6.28
C GLU A 331 -4.29 15.26 -7.63
N PHE A 332 -4.09 14.11 -8.26
CA PHE A 332 -3.49 14.01 -9.58
C PHE A 332 -4.19 12.96 -10.42
N ILE A 333 -3.99 13.02 -11.73
CA ILE A 333 -4.35 11.96 -12.67
C ILE A 333 -3.10 11.25 -13.20
N LEU A 334 -3.25 9.94 -13.44
CA LEU A 334 -2.32 9.12 -14.19
C LEU A 334 -3.04 8.50 -15.38
N VAL A 335 -2.43 8.56 -16.55
CA VAL A 335 -3.05 8.14 -17.82
C VAL A 335 -2.35 6.90 -18.33
N TYR A 336 -3.09 5.84 -18.65
CA TYR A 336 -2.57 4.58 -19.16
C TYR A 336 -3.14 4.32 -20.56
N LYS A 337 -2.30 3.89 -21.48
CA LYS A 337 -2.74 3.49 -22.83
C LYS A 337 -2.89 1.98 -22.90
N ILE A 338 -4.06 1.50 -23.33
CA ILE A 338 -4.39 0.08 -23.46
C ILE A 338 -4.99 -0.22 -24.84
N PRO A 339 -4.93 -1.47 -25.33
CA PRO A 339 -5.76 -1.91 -26.46
C PRO A 339 -7.26 -1.78 -26.16
N ALA A 340 -8.04 -1.29 -27.12
CA ALA A 340 -9.49 -1.08 -26.94
C ALA A 340 -10.27 -2.38 -26.67
N GLU A 341 -9.76 -3.53 -27.12
CA GLU A 341 -10.33 -4.86 -26.83
C GLU A 341 -10.36 -5.18 -25.32
N LEU A 342 -9.49 -4.56 -24.53
CA LEU A 342 -9.39 -4.78 -23.09
C LEU A 342 -10.29 -3.85 -22.26
N GLN A 343 -11.11 -3.00 -22.89
CA GLN A 343 -11.90 -1.97 -22.18
C GLN A 343 -12.93 -2.55 -21.19
N GLN A 344 -13.41 -3.77 -21.44
CA GLN A 344 -14.38 -4.47 -20.58
C GLN A 344 -13.73 -5.48 -19.61
N SER A 345 -12.41 -5.69 -19.74
CA SER A 345 -11.69 -6.62 -18.89
C SER A 345 -11.56 -6.09 -17.46
N LYS A 346 -11.43 -7.01 -16.49
CA LYS A 346 -11.24 -6.62 -15.10
C LYS A 346 -9.89 -5.91 -14.93
N MET A 347 -9.95 -4.69 -14.40
CA MET A 347 -8.78 -3.84 -14.22
C MET A 347 -8.36 -3.79 -12.75
N THR A 348 -7.05 -3.88 -12.50
CA THR A 348 -6.49 -3.81 -11.14
C THR A 348 -5.22 -2.97 -11.16
N MET A 349 -5.19 -1.94 -10.34
CA MET A 349 -3.95 -1.21 -10.07
C MET A 349 -3.06 -2.05 -9.16
N VAL A 350 -1.79 -2.16 -9.50
CA VAL A 350 -0.77 -2.88 -8.73
C VAL A 350 0.35 -1.93 -8.41
N TYR A 351 0.51 -1.61 -7.13
CA TYR A 351 1.65 -0.87 -6.61
C TYR A 351 2.67 -1.84 -6.05
N THR A 352 3.84 -1.96 -6.67
CA THR A 352 4.93 -2.79 -6.16
C THR A 352 5.75 -1.95 -5.16
N ASP A 353 5.50 -2.16 -3.86
CA ASP A 353 6.16 -1.37 -2.83
C ASP A 353 7.64 -1.75 -2.72
N GLN A 354 7.90 -3.04 -2.58
CA GLN A 354 9.24 -3.58 -2.35
C GLN A 354 9.44 -4.90 -3.12
N VAL A 355 10.70 -5.16 -3.49
CA VAL A 355 11.12 -6.47 -3.99
C VAL A 355 11.82 -7.20 -2.84
N ILE A 356 11.14 -8.19 -2.29
CA ILE A 356 11.62 -9.07 -1.25
C ILE A 356 12.48 -10.15 -1.92
N LYS A 357 13.80 -10.04 -1.77
CA LYS A 357 14.70 -11.07 -2.29
C LYS A 357 14.49 -12.38 -1.56
N GLY A 358 14.07 -13.41 -2.28
CA GLY A 358 13.89 -14.74 -1.74
C GLY A 358 15.08 -15.65 -2.04
N MET A 359 15.21 -16.71 -1.25
CA MET A 359 16.29 -17.70 -1.43
C MET A 359 16.16 -18.50 -2.74
N PHE A 360 14.95 -18.58 -3.30
CA PHE A 360 14.64 -19.34 -4.52
C PHE A 360 14.03 -18.46 -5.61
N GLU A 361 13.15 -17.52 -5.24
CA GLU A 361 12.56 -16.53 -6.14
C GLU A 361 12.33 -15.23 -5.39
N ASP A 362 12.57 -14.10 -6.06
CA ASP A 362 12.21 -12.79 -5.57
C ASP A 362 10.68 -12.67 -5.52
N LYS A 363 10.15 -12.15 -4.43
CA LYS A 363 8.73 -11.85 -4.24
C LYS A 363 8.52 -10.35 -4.22
N THR A 364 7.40 -9.89 -4.76
CA THR A 364 6.99 -8.49 -4.65
C THR A 364 6.00 -8.33 -3.51
N ASP A 365 6.15 -7.25 -2.73
CA ASP A 365 5.09 -6.78 -1.82
C ASP A 365 4.17 -5.87 -2.64
N ASP A 366 3.18 -6.49 -3.26
CA ASP A 366 2.25 -5.83 -4.18
C ASP A 366 0.96 -5.42 -3.45
N ILE A 367 0.65 -4.13 -3.50
CA ILE A 367 -0.65 -3.60 -3.10
C ILE A 367 -1.56 -3.61 -4.32
N LYS A 368 -2.70 -4.30 -4.21
CA LYS A 368 -3.66 -4.46 -5.32
C LYS A 368 -4.89 -3.62 -5.04
N ILE A 369 -5.34 -2.85 -6.03
CA ILE A 369 -6.55 -2.04 -5.95
C ILE A 369 -7.44 -2.34 -7.15
N SER A 370 -8.65 -2.84 -6.92
CA SER A 370 -9.64 -3.04 -7.97
C SER A 370 -10.21 -1.70 -8.42
N ILE A 371 -10.22 -1.44 -9.72
CA ILE A 371 -10.82 -0.25 -10.31
C ILE A 371 -11.89 -0.65 -11.32
N ASN A 372 -12.92 0.18 -11.47
CA ASN A 372 -13.94 0.01 -12.49
C ASN A 372 -14.09 1.32 -13.28
N PRO A 373 -13.34 1.48 -14.39
CA PRO A 373 -13.35 2.71 -15.15
C PRO A 373 -14.70 3.07 -15.75
N TYR A 374 -15.13 4.32 -15.54
CA TYR A 374 -16.34 4.87 -16.13
C TYR A 374 -16.09 5.38 -17.55
N ASN A 375 -16.89 4.95 -18.53
CA ASN A 375 -16.74 5.38 -19.92
C ASN A 375 -17.28 6.82 -20.13
N LEU A 376 -16.38 7.74 -20.48
CA LEU A 376 -16.69 9.15 -20.75
C LEU A 376 -17.09 9.44 -22.20
N ASP A 377 -16.89 8.50 -23.12
CA ASP A 377 -17.17 8.73 -24.54
C ASP A 377 -18.61 8.36 -24.93
N GLU A 378 -19.29 7.59 -24.08
CA GLU A 378 -20.69 7.21 -24.24
C GLU A 378 -21.60 8.27 -23.62
N VAL A 379 -22.37 8.98 -24.44
CA VAL A 379 -23.34 9.97 -23.96
C VAL A 379 -24.47 9.25 -23.23
N LYS A 380 -24.68 9.61 -21.95
CA LYS A 380 -25.74 9.03 -21.11
C LYS A 380 -26.81 10.03 -20.74
N ASN A 381 -26.44 11.30 -20.58
CA ASN A 381 -27.36 12.36 -20.21
C ASN A 381 -27.53 13.36 -21.34
N HIS A 382 -28.79 13.64 -21.67
CA HIS A 382 -29.19 14.66 -22.61
C HIS A 382 -30.36 15.42 -22.02
N ASP A 383 -30.09 16.64 -21.56
CA ASP A 383 -31.06 17.44 -20.83
C ASP A 383 -31.27 18.79 -21.51
N ILE A 384 -32.52 19.24 -21.49
CA ILE A 384 -32.92 20.57 -21.97
C ILE A 384 -33.08 21.46 -20.75
N ILE A 385 -32.27 22.52 -20.67
CA ILE A 385 -32.29 23.48 -19.57
C ILE A 385 -33.11 24.70 -20.00
N ASN A 386 -34.14 25.01 -19.23
CA ASN A 386 -34.97 26.18 -19.43
C ASN A 386 -34.35 27.40 -18.73
N VAL A 387 -34.28 28.52 -19.43
CA VAL A 387 -33.82 29.80 -18.89
C VAL A 387 -34.70 30.21 -17.70
N GLY A 388 -34.07 30.71 -16.63
CA GLY A 388 -34.70 31.17 -15.40
C GLY A 388 -34.79 30.12 -14.29
N ASN A 389 -34.66 28.83 -14.60
CA ASN A 389 -34.73 27.75 -13.63
C ASN A 389 -33.33 27.34 -13.14
N ASN A 390 -33.25 26.92 -11.87
CA ASN A 390 -32.08 26.24 -11.35
C ASN A 390 -32.10 24.78 -11.81
N TYR A 391 -30.94 24.28 -12.24
CA TYR A 391 -30.76 22.93 -12.74
C TYR A 391 -29.62 22.25 -11.98
N ILE A 392 -29.90 21.14 -11.30
CA ILE A 392 -28.90 20.36 -10.59
C ILE A 392 -28.40 19.26 -11.52
N ILE A 393 -27.10 19.22 -11.74
CA ILE A 393 -26.47 18.22 -12.60
C ILE A 393 -26.44 16.87 -11.88
N GLY A 394 -27.09 15.87 -12.47
CA GLY A 394 -27.32 14.57 -11.82
C GLY A 394 -26.20 13.54 -11.94
N ASN A 395 -25.36 13.58 -12.99
CA ASN A 395 -24.28 12.60 -13.23
C ASN A 395 -23.09 13.26 -13.95
N GLY A 396 -21.97 12.52 -14.06
CA GLY A 396 -20.81 12.87 -14.88
C GLY A 396 -19.80 13.76 -14.15
N LEU A 397 -18.86 14.35 -14.88
CA LEU A 397 -17.78 15.18 -14.27
C LEU A 397 -18.30 16.42 -13.52
N LEU A 398 -19.51 16.89 -13.84
CA LEU A 398 -20.16 18.03 -13.19
C LEU A 398 -21.24 17.61 -12.19
N GLU A 399 -21.30 16.34 -11.79
CA GLU A 399 -22.27 15.85 -10.80
C GLU A 399 -22.33 16.75 -9.55
N GLY A 400 -23.55 17.10 -9.15
CA GLY A 400 -23.83 17.94 -7.99
C GLY A 400 -23.72 19.46 -8.23
N HIS A 401 -23.21 19.92 -9.37
CA HIS A 401 -23.18 21.36 -9.66
C HIS A 401 -24.59 21.90 -9.93
N GLU A 402 -24.85 23.12 -9.46
CA GLU A 402 -26.09 23.83 -9.73
C GLU A 402 -25.84 24.89 -10.80
N LEU A 403 -26.55 24.73 -11.92
CA LEU A 403 -26.54 25.61 -13.08
C LEU A 403 -27.77 26.51 -13.05
N LYS A 404 -27.59 27.82 -13.16
CA LYS A 404 -28.71 28.74 -13.39
C LYS A 404 -28.40 29.67 -14.53
N ILE A 405 -29.23 29.64 -15.56
CA ILE A 405 -29.09 30.52 -16.71
C ILE A 405 -30.18 31.56 -16.60
N ASN A 406 -29.81 32.78 -16.24
CA ASN A 406 -30.78 33.86 -16.04
C ASN A 406 -31.19 34.48 -17.38
N ASN A 407 -30.25 34.63 -18.32
CA ASN A 407 -30.55 35.20 -19.64
C ASN A 407 -29.51 34.78 -20.70
N VAL A 408 -29.95 34.64 -21.94
CA VAL A 408 -29.10 34.37 -23.12
C VAL A 408 -29.60 35.19 -24.29
N GLU A 409 -28.77 36.07 -24.84
CA GLU A 409 -29.11 36.94 -25.95
C GLU A 409 -27.98 36.99 -26.99
N ILE A 410 -28.33 37.13 -28.26
CA ILE A 410 -27.36 37.37 -29.34
C ILE A 410 -27.71 38.66 -30.10
N ASN A 411 -26.70 39.46 -30.41
CA ASN A 411 -26.88 40.69 -31.18
C ASN A 411 -25.58 41.11 -31.86
N GLU A 412 -25.63 42.05 -32.82
CA GLU A 412 -24.42 42.61 -33.45
C GLU A 412 -23.53 43.35 -32.43
N SER A 413 -24.15 44.00 -31.45
CA SER A 413 -23.46 44.67 -30.35
C SER A 413 -24.38 44.86 -29.15
N PHE A 414 -23.79 45.04 -27.97
CA PHE A 414 -24.51 45.38 -26.74
C PHE A 414 -24.02 46.69 -26.16
N LYS A 415 -24.95 47.44 -25.55
CA LYS A 415 -24.65 48.68 -24.83
C LYS A 415 -24.68 48.41 -23.32
N ILE A 416 -23.57 48.60 -22.64
CA ILE A 416 -23.47 48.53 -21.18
C ILE A 416 -23.48 49.97 -20.66
N ASN A 417 -24.46 50.33 -19.83
CA ASN A 417 -24.49 51.64 -19.18
C ASN A 417 -23.89 51.50 -17.77
N TYR A 418 -23.03 52.44 -17.39
CA TYR A 418 -22.38 52.44 -16.08
C TYR A 418 -22.24 53.87 -15.56
N ASN A 419 -22.14 54.00 -14.24
CA ASN A 419 -22.02 55.30 -13.58
C ASN A 419 -20.64 55.41 -12.92
N VAL A 420 -19.94 56.51 -13.19
CA VAL A 420 -18.67 56.83 -12.54
C VAL A 420 -18.90 57.99 -11.58
N CYS A 421 -18.73 57.73 -10.30
CA CYS A 421 -18.86 58.74 -9.25
C CYS A 421 -17.47 59.26 -8.87
N VAL A 422 -17.21 60.54 -9.15
CA VAL A 422 -15.92 61.20 -8.87
C VAL A 422 -15.88 61.73 -7.43
N LYS A 423 -17.05 62.03 -6.85
CA LYS A 423 -17.30 62.40 -5.45
C LYS A 423 -18.62 61.77 -4.99
N ASN A 424 -18.85 61.68 -3.67
CA ASN A 424 -20.03 61.02 -3.07
C ASN A 424 -21.41 61.46 -3.63
N ASN A 425 -21.52 62.61 -4.30
CA ASN A 425 -22.77 63.11 -4.91
C ASN A 425 -22.66 63.50 -6.41
N GLU A 426 -21.52 63.25 -7.07
CA GLU A 426 -21.33 63.60 -8.49
C GLU A 426 -21.04 62.33 -9.30
N CYS A 427 -22.11 61.74 -9.82
CA CYS A 427 -22.05 60.56 -10.68
C CYS A 427 -22.40 60.94 -12.12
N TYR A 428 -21.58 60.47 -13.06
CA TYR A 428 -21.77 60.67 -14.49
C TYR A 428 -22.14 59.34 -15.15
N ASN A 429 -23.17 59.38 -16.00
CA ASN A 429 -23.61 58.20 -16.75
C ASN A 429 -22.77 58.08 -18.02
N PHE A 430 -22.09 56.96 -18.16
CA PHE A 430 -21.34 56.59 -19.35
C PHE A 430 -21.91 55.31 -19.94
N TYR A 431 -21.44 54.98 -21.14
CA TYR A 431 -21.72 53.69 -21.73
C TYR A 431 -20.49 53.12 -22.44
N GLU A 432 -20.40 51.80 -22.40
CA GLU A 432 -19.47 50.98 -23.15
C GLU A 432 -20.28 50.25 -24.22
N LEU A 433 -19.68 50.06 -25.39
CA LEU A 433 -20.32 49.36 -26.48
C LEU A 433 -19.51 48.11 -26.81
N VAL A 434 -20.06 46.96 -26.45
CA VAL A 434 -19.45 45.65 -26.64
C VAL A 434 -19.68 45.22 -28.09
N LYS A 435 -18.59 45.10 -28.83
CA LYS A 435 -18.55 44.72 -30.24
C LYS A 435 -17.53 43.60 -30.46
N PRO A 436 -17.74 42.74 -31.47
CA PRO A 436 -16.75 41.74 -31.81
C PRO A 436 -15.48 42.40 -32.37
N ILE A 437 -14.32 41.76 -32.20
CA ILE A 437 -13.09 42.28 -32.77
C ILE A 437 -13.12 42.14 -34.29
N LEU A 438 -12.91 43.25 -34.99
CA LEU A 438 -12.91 43.41 -36.45
C LEU A 438 -11.68 42.76 -37.14
N SER A 439 -11.27 41.57 -36.70
CA SER A 439 -10.16 40.82 -37.26
C SER A 439 -10.60 39.44 -37.75
N GLY A 440 -10.10 39.04 -38.93
CA GLY A 440 -10.37 37.73 -39.54
C GLY A 440 -11.16 37.82 -40.86
N VAL A 441 -11.54 36.64 -41.36
CA VAL A 441 -12.16 36.45 -42.70
C VAL A 441 -13.69 36.36 -42.64
N SER A 442 -14.28 36.24 -41.44
CA SER A 442 -15.72 36.01 -41.26
C SER A 442 -16.37 37.10 -40.43
N ASP A 443 -17.60 37.46 -40.81
CA ASP A 443 -18.45 38.35 -40.02
C ASP A 443 -18.80 37.75 -38.66
N LYS A 444 -18.83 38.62 -37.64
CA LYS A 444 -19.02 38.24 -36.24
C LYS A 444 -20.17 39.00 -35.59
N ALA A 445 -20.70 38.43 -34.51
CA ALA A 445 -21.67 39.02 -33.62
C ALA A 445 -21.26 38.75 -32.16
N VAL A 446 -22.11 39.16 -31.21
CA VAL A 446 -21.87 39.01 -29.77
C VAL A 446 -22.95 38.14 -29.14
N LEU A 447 -22.53 37.19 -28.31
CA LEU A 447 -23.37 36.50 -27.32
C LEU A 447 -23.26 37.22 -25.98
N LYS A 448 -24.39 37.53 -25.36
CA LYS A 448 -24.51 37.99 -23.97
C LYS A 448 -25.14 36.87 -23.14
N LEU A 449 -24.43 36.42 -22.12
CA LEU A 449 -24.83 35.30 -21.25
C LEU A 449 -24.81 35.73 -19.78
N ASN A 450 -25.94 35.58 -19.10
CA ASN A 450 -26.03 35.72 -17.65
C ASN A 450 -26.25 34.34 -17.03
N MET A 451 -25.25 33.86 -16.29
CA MET A 451 -25.22 32.47 -15.83
C MET A 451 -24.46 32.35 -14.52
N ASP A 452 -25.04 31.60 -13.58
CA ASP A 452 -24.46 31.25 -12.29
C ASP A 452 -24.12 29.76 -12.27
N LEU A 453 -22.97 29.42 -11.70
CA LEU A 453 -22.52 28.05 -11.48
C LEU A 453 -22.08 27.92 -10.02
N MET A 454 -22.80 27.11 -9.24
CA MET A 454 -22.46 26.81 -7.85
C MET A 454 -21.89 25.39 -7.76
N ALA A 455 -20.68 25.27 -7.22
CA ALA A 455 -19.95 24.00 -7.14
C ALA A 455 -20.05 23.35 -5.74
N LEU A 456 -20.12 22.01 -5.71
CA LEU A 456 -19.71 21.24 -4.53
C LEU A 456 -18.19 21.01 -4.62
N GLU A 457 -17.46 21.50 -3.61
CA GLU A 457 -16.05 21.38 -3.18
C GLU A 457 -14.94 20.79 -4.10
N ASN A 458 -15.21 19.94 -5.09
CA ASN A 458 -14.21 19.08 -5.75
C ASN A 458 -13.86 19.45 -7.22
N LEU A 459 -14.63 20.31 -7.90
CA LEU A 459 -14.29 20.81 -9.24
C LEU A 459 -14.58 22.32 -9.33
N GLN A 460 -13.53 23.15 -9.28
CA GLN A 460 -13.67 24.60 -9.46
C GLN A 460 -13.53 24.95 -10.95
N ILE A 461 -14.61 24.78 -11.70
CA ILE A 461 -14.74 25.37 -13.05
C ILE A 461 -15.55 26.66 -12.90
N ASP A 462 -15.05 27.77 -13.44
CA ASP A 462 -15.82 29.01 -13.55
C ASP A 462 -16.68 29.02 -14.83
N VAL A 463 -17.70 29.87 -14.85
CA VAL A 463 -18.63 29.98 -16.00
C VAL A 463 -17.88 30.31 -17.30
N LYS A 464 -16.86 31.17 -17.23
CA LYS A 464 -16.01 31.53 -18.37
C LYS A 464 -15.34 30.30 -18.98
N SER A 465 -14.68 29.49 -18.15
CA SER A 465 -13.99 28.27 -18.58
C SER A 465 -14.97 27.23 -19.07
N LEU A 466 -16.13 27.09 -18.40
CA LEU A 466 -17.18 26.16 -18.82
C LEU A 466 -17.59 26.43 -20.28
N ILE A 467 -17.95 27.68 -20.60
CA ILE A 467 -18.42 28.04 -21.94
C ILE A 467 -17.29 28.00 -22.97
N MET A 468 -16.09 28.47 -22.63
CA MET A 468 -14.96 28.49 -23.56
C MET A 468 -14.39 27.09 -23.88
N GLN A 469 -14.54 26.14 -22.96
CA GLN A 469 -14.02 24.77 -23.14
C GLN A 469 -15.08 23.82 -23.70
N PHE A 470 -16.33 23.96 -23.28
CA PHE A 470 -17.39 22.98 -23.53
C PHE A 470 -18.60 23.54 -24.29
N GLY A 471 -18.64 24.87 -24.52
CA GLY A 471 -19.73 25.57 -25.17
C GLY A 471 -19.65 25.55 -26.70
N SER A 472 -20.76 25.22 -27.34
CA SER A 472 -20.97 25.32 -28.79
C SER A 472 -22.41 25.72 -29.10
N PHE A 473 -22.69 26.02 -30.37
CA PHE A 473 -24.02 26.25 -30.88
C PHE A 473 -24.42 25.13 -31.83
N GLU A 474 -25.66 24.69 -31.71
CA GLU A 474 -26.38 23.92 -32.73
C GLU A 474 -27.48 24.80 -33.31
N TYR A 475 -27.51 24.94 -34.63
CA TYR A 475 -28.38 25.88 -35.32
C TYR A 475 -28.65 25.46 -36.76
N GLU A 476 -29.74 25.95 -37.32
CA GLU A 476 -30.09 25.74 -38.73
C GLU A 476 -30.18 27.09 -39.46
N VAL A 477 -29.54 27.16 -40.62
CA VAL A 477 -29.63 28.29 -41.56
C VAL A 477 -29.90 27.70 -42.93
N ASP A 478 -30.92 28.21 -43.62
CA ASP A 478 -31.35 27.76 -44.95
C ASP A 478 -31.63 26.25 -45.06
N GLY A 479 -32.18 25.62 -44.02
CA GLY A 479 -32.47 24.19 -44.00
C GLY A 479 -31.26 23.28 -43.74
N ILE A 480 -30.10 23.86 -43.42
CA ILE A 480 -28.87 23.11 -43.15
C ILE A 480 -28.51 23.22 -41.66
N ASP A 481 -28.52 22.08 -40.98
CA ASP A 481 -28.01 21.98 -39.61
C ASP A 481 -26.50 22.19 -39.58
N LYS A 482 -26.06 23.09 -38.72
CA LYS A 482 -24.66 23.49 -38.52
C LYS A 482 -24.32 23.47 -37.03
N SER A 483 -23.02 23.38 -36.75
CA SER A 483 -22.49 23.63 -35.41
C SER A 483 -21.34 24.62 -35.42
N SER A 484 -21.18 25.37 -34.32
CA SER A 484 -20.11 26.35 -34.16
C SER A 484 -19.62 26.41 -32.72
N ASN A 485 -18.31 26.33 -32.52
CA ASN A 485 -17.70 26.47 -31.20
C ASN A 485 -17.59 27.92 -30.74
N ILE A 486 -17.56 28.14 -29.43
CA ILE A 486 -17.30 29.44 -28.81
C ILE A 486 -15.83 29.51 -28.44
N ASN A 487 -15.06 30.31 -29.18
CA ASN A 487 -13.59 30.29 -29.08
C ASN A 487 -13.00 31.55 -28.43
N LYS A 488 -13.81 32.58 -28.17
CA LYS A 488 -13.28 33.87 -27.74
C LYS A 488 -14.25 34.64 -26.88
N MET A 489 -13.77 35.07 -25.71
CA MET A 489 -14.46 35.99 -24.82
C MET A 489 -14.09 37.43 -25.20
N ILE A 490 -15.04 38.35 -25.01
CA ILE A 490 -14.83 39.78 -25.09
C ILE A 490 -14.70 40.29 -23.65
N GLU A 491 -13.57 40.88 -23.32
CA GLU A 491 -13.39 41.54 -22.02
C GLU A 491 -14.09 42.89 -22.05
N THR A 492 -14.89 43.16 -21.02
CA THR A 492 -15.55 44.45 -20.81
C THR A 492 -14.77 45.26 -19.78
N ILE A 493 -14.84 46.59 -19.90
CA ILE A 493 -14.21 47.50 -18.93
C ILE A 493 -15.00 47.48 -17.62
N HIS A 494 -16.33 47.35 -17.71
CA HIS A 494 -17.22 47.32 -16.56
C HIS A 494 -17.88 45.95 -16.43
N ASP A 495 -17.95 45.47 -15.18
CA ASP A 495 -18.70 44.28 -14.82
C ASP A 495 -20.18 44.64 -14.66
N ASP A 496 -21.02 44.09 -15.54
CA ASP A 496 -22.48 44.21 -15.49
C ASP A 496 -23.15 42.87 -15.13
N GLY A 497 -22.36 41.92 -14.62
CA GLY A 497 -22.78 40.57 -14.28
C GLY A 497 -23.03 39.66 -15.49
N ASN A 498 -22.68 40.09 -16.71
CA ASN A 498 -22.85 39.29 -17.92
C ASN A 498 -21.50 38.91 -18.55
N PHE A 499 -21.48 37.75 -19.19
CA PHE A 499 -20.37 37.26 -19.99
C PHE A 499 -20.62 37.54 -21.47
N TYR A 500 -19.60 38.03 -22.17
CA TYR A 500 -19.67 38.38 -23.58
C TYR A 500 -18.73 37.51 -24.42
N PHE A 501 -19.22 36.94 -25.51
CA PHE A 501 -18.44 36.07 -26.39
C PHE A 501 -18.58 36.45 -27.86
N GLU A 502 -17.49 36.31 -28.63
CA GLU A 502 -17.55 36.43 -30.08
C GLU A 502 -18.18 35.18 -30.69
N ILE A 503 -19.16 35.39 -31.55
CA ILE A 503 -19.86 34.32 -32.27
C ILE A 503 -19.93 34.66 -33.76
N LYS A 504 -20.28 33.68 -34.61
CA LYS A 504 -20.46 33.93 -36.06
C LYS A 504 -21.71 34.76 -36.30
N LYS A 505 -21.66 35.73 -37.23
CA LYS A 505 -22.81 36.58 -37.55
C LYS A 505 -24.01 35.80 -38.11
N GLU A 506 -23.77 34.73 -38.86
CA GLU A 506 -24.82 33.86 -39.44
C GLU A 506 -25.79 33.27 -38.38
N LEU A 507 -25.39 33.22 -37.10
CA LEU A 507 -26.23 32.72 -36.01
C LEU A 507 -27.45 33.62 -35.77
N LEU A 508 -27.39 34.91 -36.10
CA LEU A 508 -28.52 35.84 -35.96
C LEU A 508 -29.69 35.46 -36.89
N ASP A 509 -29.35 34.93 -38.07
CA ASP A 509 -30.29 34.57 -39.13
C ASP A 509 -30.84 33.14 -39.00
N SER A 510 -30.45 32.42 -37.95
CA SER A 510 -30.86 31.02 -37.74
C SER A 510 -32.37 30.85 -37.50
N ASN A 511 -32.93 29.73 -37.98
CA ASN A 511 -34.32 29.33 -37.77
C ASN A 511 -34.56 28.84 -36.34
N TYR A 512 -33.61 28.05 -35.81
CA TYR A 512 -33.52 27.68 -34.40
C TYR A 512 -32.08 27.83 -33.93
N LEU A 513 -31.91 28.10 -32.64
CA LEU A 513 -30.58 28.22 -32.04
C LEU A 513 -30.57 27.64 -30.62
N ASN A 514 -29.67 26.69 -30.39
CA ASN A 514 -29.39 26.15 -29.06
C ASN A 514 -27.93 26.40 -28.68
N LEU A 515 -27.72 26.94 -27.48
CA LEU A 515 -26.43 26.88 -26.81
C LEU A 515 -26.30 25.48 -26.20
N VAL A 516 -25.22 24.78 -26.55
CA VAL A 516 -24.93 23.42 -26.11
C VAL A 516 -23.70 23.45 -25.23
N ILE A 517 -23.82 22.92 -24.01
CA ILE A 517 -22.69 22.69 -23.10
C ILE A 517 -22.48 21.18 -23.06
N LYS A 518 -21.40 20.72 -23.68
CA LYS A 518 -21.05 19.29 -23.72
C LYS A 518 -19.82 19.01 -22.87
N VAL A 519 -20.03 18.36 -21.74
CA VAL A 519 -18.96 17.88 -20.87
C VAL A 519 -18.96 16.36 -20.93
N ARG A 520 -18.08 15.80 -21.75
CA ARG A 520 -17.91 14.35 -21.94
C ARG A 520 -19.24 13.64 -22.27
N ASP A 521 -19.73 12.82 -21.34
CA ASP A 521 -20.92 11.98 -21.41
C ASP A 521 -22.22 12.73 -21.14
N CYS A 522 -22.14 14.02 -20.82
CA CYS A 522 -23.27 14.88 -20.53
C CYS A 522 -23.43 16.00 -21.57
N VAL A 523 -24.65 16.16 -22.08
CA VAL A 523 -25.01 17.20 -23.04
C VAL A 523 -26.18 18.01 -22.50
N TYR A 524 -25.96 19.31 -22.33
CA TYR A 524 -26.99 20.26 -21.90
C TYR A 524 -27.34 21.20 -23.04
N LYS A 525 -28.61 21.25 -23.42
CA LYS A 525 -29.12 22.13 -24.48
C LYS A 525 -29.96 23.25 -23.89
N ILE A 526 -29.66 24.48 -24.29
CA ILE A 526 -30.33 25.68 -23.82
C ILE A 526 -30.89 26.38 -25.04
N LYS A 527 -32.21 26.52 -25.11
CA LYS A 527 -32.86 27.17 -26.23
C LYS A 527 -32.61 28.68 -26.17
N VAL A 528 -32.08 29.23 -27.27
CA VAL A 528 -31.83 30.67 -27.44
C VAL A 528 -32.85 31.29 -28.40
N LYS A 529 -33.20 30.59 -29.49
CA LYS A 529 -34.18 31.03 -30.50
C LYS A 529 -35.05 29.86 -30.94
#